data_AF-G2E6Y3-F1
#
_entry.id   AF-G2E6Y3-F1
#
_cell.length_a   1.000
_cell.length_b   1.000
_cell.length_c   1.000
_cell.angle_alpha   90.00
_cell.angle_beta   90.00
_cell.angle_gamma   90.00
#
_symmetry.space_group_name_H-M   'P 1'
#
loop_
_entity.id
_entity.type
_entity.pdbx_description
1 polymer ?
#
loop_
_entity_poly.entity_id
_entity_poly.type
_entity_poly.pdbx_seq_one_letter_code
_entity_poly.pdbx_strand_id
1 'polypeptide(L)'
;MSTTDTRAIHDPEQALALAGGRPELRDQTLIRILDWLDDPDAGGLLRAVGRYGQETAACYEAAHRGCGLARQAAMPTLATLLRQLADALDAADLASAETLGRQLPAAIADLEHVLGTAGPAGRTAH
;
A
#
# COMPACT_ATOMS: atom_id res chain seq x y z
N MET A 1 16.88 -8.00 -8.84
CA MET A 1 16.26 -6.72 -8.47
C MET A 1 17.36 -5.71 -8.29
N SER A 2 17.31 -4.63 -9.05
CA SER A 2 18.22 -3.50 -8.89
C SER A 2 17.72 -2.61 -7.73
N THR A 3 18.60 -1.83 -7.10
CA THR A 3 18.22 -0.87 -6.03
C THR A 3 17.13 0.13 -6.48
N THR A 4 17.05 0.40 -7.78
CA THR A 4 16.00 1.20 -8.42
C THR A 4 14.62 0.54 -8.36
N ASP A 5 14.52 -0.80 -8.48
CA ASP A 5 13.25 -1.52 -8.36
C ASP A 5 12.73 -1.46 -6.92
N THR A 6 13.62 -1.56 -5.93
CA THR A 6 13.25 -1.51 -4.51
C THR A 6 12.69 -0.14 -4.12
N ARG A 7 13.29 0.95 -4.61
CA ARG A 7 12.81 2.33 -4.35
C ARG A 7 11.45 2.63 -4.98
N ALA A 8 11.11 1.96 -6.08
CA ALA A 8 9.77 2.05 -6.66
C ALA A 8 8.70 1.42 -5.76
N ILE A 9 9.08 0.42 -4.96
CA ILE A 9 8.19 -0.27 -4.01
C ILE A 9 8.12 0.50 -2.69
N HIS A 10 9.27 0.85 -2.10
CA HIS A 10 9.39 1.68 -0.91
C HIS A 10 10.69 2.48 -0.92
N ASP A 11 10.59 3.80 -0.80
CA ASP A 11 11.74 4.70 -0.69
C ASP A 11 11.91 5.17 0.78
N PRO A 12 12.84 4.59 1.55
CA PRO A 12 13.01 4.91 2.96
C PRO A 12 13.57 6.33 3.19
N GLU A 13 14.34 6.88 2.24
CA GLU A 13 14.88 8.24 2.33
C GLU A 13 13.76 9.26 2.11
N GLN A 14 12.92 9.02 1.11
CA GLN A 14 11.73 9.84 0.86
C GLN A 14 10.72 9.71 2.01
N ALA A 15 10.52 8.52 2.57
CA ALA A 15 9.64 8.31 3.73
C ALA A 15 10.11 9.12 4.94
N LEU A 16 11.43 9.15 5.20
CA LEU A 16 12.02 9.98 6.25
C LEU A 16 11.85 11.48 5.97
N ALA A 17 12.03 11.90 4.72
CA ALA A 17 11.82 13.29 4.31
C ALA A 17 10.36 13.74 4.51
N LEU A 18 9.38 12.90 4.14
CA LEU A 18 7.95 13.13 4.36
C LEU A 18 7.58 13.18 5.85
N ALA A 19 8.30 12.41 6.67
CA ALA A 19 8.22 12.46 8.13
C ALA A 19 8.93 13.68 8.75
N GLY A 20 9.47 14.59 7.95
CA GLY A 20 10.18 15.78 8.42
C GLY A 20 11.52 15.44 9.11
N GLY A 21 12.19 14.39 8.66
CA GLY A 21 13.45 13.91 9.23
C GLY A 21 13.30 13.13 10.54
N ARG A 22 12.06 12.81 10.96
CA ARG A 22 11.78 12.10 12.22
C ARG A 22 11.57 10.62 11.99
N PRO A 23 12.50 9.74 12.39
CA PRO A 23 12.37 8.30 12.16
C PRO A 23 11.15 7.71 12.89
N GLU A 24 10.74 8.25 14.03
CA GLU A 24 9.57 7.77 14.78
C GLU A 24 8.27 7.98 14.02
N LEU A 25 8.14 9.12 13.32
CA LEU A 25 6.97 9.42 12.50
C LEU A 25 6.95 8.58 11.21
N ARG A 26 8.13 8.34 10.62
CA ARG A 26 8.27 7.41 9.49
C ARG A 26 7.81 6.01 9.89
N ASP A 27 8.32 5.50 11.01
CA ASP A 27 8.02 4.15 11.50
C ASP A 27 6.55 4.02 11.91
N GLN A 28 5.99 5.04 12.56
CA GLN A 28 4.55 5.09 12.84
C GLN A 28 3.70 5.04 11.56
N THR A 29 4.15 5.71 10.49
CA THR A 29 3.45 5.71 9.20
C THR A 29 3.54 4.33 8.53
N LEU A 30 4.71 3.69 8.59
CA LEU A 30 4.91 2.32 8.11
C LEU A 30 4.01 1.33 8.85
N ILE A 31 3.95 1.41 10.19
CA ILE A 31 3.08 0.55 10.99
C ILE A 31 1.61 0.78 10.60
N ARG A 32 1.16 2.02 10.49
CA ARG A 32 -0.23 2.33 10.12
C ARG A 32 -0.64 1.76 8.77
N ILE A 33 0.23 1.78 7.77
CA ILE A 33 -0.12 1.21 6.46
C ILE A 33 -0.14 -0.31 6.50
N LEU A 34 0.75 -0.95 7.25
CA LEU A 34 0.74 -2.40 7.44
C LEU A 34 -0.53 -2.84 8.20
N ASP A 35 -0.85 -2.17 9.31
CA ASP A 35 -2.09 -2.41 10.06
C ASP A 35 -3.33 -2.24 9.16
N TRP A 36 -3.35 -1.21 8.32
CA TRP A 36 -4.44 -0.99 7.36
C TRP A 36 -4.52 -2.08 6.29
N LEU A 37 -3.39 -2.61 5.81
CA LEU A 37 -3.34 -3.70 4.81
C LEU A 37 -3.83 -5.04 5.37
N ASP A 38 -3.66 -5.25 6.67
CA ASP A 38 -4.09 -6.43 7.41
C ASP A 38 -5.54 -6.34 7.92
N ASP A 39 -6.09 -5.12 8.02
CA ASP A 39 -7.49 -4.89 8.43
C ASP A 39 -8.47 -5.44 7.37
N PRO A 40 -9.30 -6.45 7.70
CA PRO A 40 -10.24 -7.06 6.76
C PRO A 40 -11.32 -6.10 6.27
N ASP A 41 -11.65 -5.06 7.05
CA ASP A 41 -12.68 -4.07 6.73
C ASP A 41 -12.11 -2.84 6.01
N ALA A 42 -10.78 -2.79 5.86
CA ALA A 42 -10.09 -1.70 5.17
C ALA A 42 -9.26 -2.20 3.98
N GLY A 43 -7.98 -2.54 4.15
CA GLY A 43 -7.14 -3.07 3.07
C GLY A 43 -7.59 -4.44 2.57
N GLY A 44 -8.12 -5.28 3.45
CA GLY A 44 -8.69 -6.58 3.12
C GLY A 44 -9.95 -6.49 2.27
N LEU A 45 -10.77 -5.45 2.43
CA LEU A 45 -11.94 -5.18 1.60
C LEU A 45 -11.55 -5.10 0.11
N LEU A 46 -10.42 -4.45 -0.17
CA LEU A 46 -9.94 -4.29 -1.54
C LEU A 46 -9.42 -5.60 -2.15
N ARG A 47 -9.12 -6.62 -1.36
CA ARG A 47 -8.73 -7.95 -1.89
C ARG A 47 -9.95 -8.74 -2.39
N ALA A 48 -11.14 -8.42 -1.87
CA ALA A 48 -12.39 -9.08 -2.23
C ALA A 48 -13.04 -8.42 -3.45
N VAL A 49 -12.42 -8.58 -4.62
CA VAL A 49 -12.84 -7.97 -5.90
C VAL A 49 -14.34 -8.17 -6.22
N GLY A 50 -14.93 -9.31 -5.85
CA GLY A 50 -16.35 -9.58 -6.04
C GLY A 50 -17.30 -8.65 -5.26
N ARG A 51 -16.80 -7.89 -4.28
CA ARG A 51 -17.57 -6.93 -3.48
C ARG A 51 -17.64 -5.55 -4.13
N TYR A 52 -16.82 -5.26 -5.14
CA TYR A 52 -16.73 -3.91 -5.72
C TYR A 52 -18.05 -3.40 -6.31
N GLY A 53 -18.86 -4.28 -6.90
CA GLY A 53 -20.17 -3.91 -7.44
C GLY A 53 -21.27 -3.75 -6.38
N GLN A 54 -21.10 -4.29 -5.18
CA GLN A 54 -22.08 -4.20 -4.09
C GLN A 54 -21.73 -3.10 -3.09
N GLU A 55 -20.44 -2.84 -2.91
CA GLU A 55 -19.89 -1.96 -1.88
C GLU A 55 -18.94 -0.92 -2.50
N THR A 56 -19.29 -0.40 -3.68
CA THR A 56 -18.44 0.51 -4.47
C THR A 56 -17.96 1.72 -3.66
N ALA A 57 -18.85 2.36 -2.90
CA ALA A 57 -18.51 3.52 -2.08
C ALA A 57 -17.51 3.17 -0.95
N ALA A 58 -17.70 2.04 -0.28
CA ALA A 58 -16.79 1.58 0.78
C ALA A 58 -15.42 1.19 0.19
N CYS A 59 -15.42 0.51 -0.95
CA CYS A 59 -14.18 0.18 -1.67
C CYS A 59 -13.46 1.44 -2.16
N TYR A 60 -14.19 2.43 -2.64
CA TYR A 60 -13.62 3.72 -3.03
C TYR A 60 -12.96 4.42 -1.84
N GLU A 61 -13.67 4.52 -0.72
CA GLU A 61 -13.12 5.13 0.50
C GLU A 61 -11.87 4.40 1.00
N ALA A 62 -11.90 3.07 1.01
CA ALA A 62 -10.75 2.25 1.39
C ALA A 62 -9.55 2.51 0.45
N ALA A 63 -9.75 2.46 -0.88
CA ALA A 63 -8.70 2.72 -1.86
C ALA A 63 -8.14 4.15 -1.72
N HIS A 64 -9.01 5.14 -1.51
CA HIS A 64 -8.61 6.54 -1.33
C HIS A 64 -7.76 6.74 -0.06
N ARG A 65 -8.20 6.17 1.09
CA ARG A 65 -7.45 6.24 2.35
C ARG A 65 -6.11 5.51 2.24
N GLY A 66 -6.11 4.31 1.67
CA GLY A 66 -4.90 3.53 1.41
C GLY A 66 -3.91 4.29 0.53
N CYS A 67 -4.37 4.99 -0.51
CA CYS A 67 -3.52 5.83 -1.36
C CYS A 67 -2.84 6.95 -0.55
N GLY A 68 -3.56 7.58 0.39
CA GLY A 68 -3.00 8.58 1.30
C GLY A 68 -1.89 8.01 2.17
N LEU A 69 -2.13 6.86 2.80
CA LEU A 69 -1.15 6.16 3.62
C LEU A 69 0.08 5.74 2.81
N ALA A 70 -0.11 5.17 1.62
CA ALA A 70 0.97 4.75 0.72
C ALA A 70 1.86 5.93 0.29
N ARG A 71 1.27 7.10 0.06
CA ARG A 71 2.04 8.31 -0.23
C ARG A 71 2.86 8.77 0.96
N GLN A 72 2.27 8.80 2.16
CA GLN A 72 2.97 9.19 3.38
C GLN A 72 4.13 8.24 3.71
N ALA A 73 3.96 6.95 3.42
CA ALA A 73 4.97 5.92 3.61
C ALA A 73 6.00 5.83 2.47
N ALA A 74 5.94 6.74 1.48
CA ALA A 74 6.74 6.69 0.25
C ALA A 74 6.74 5.31 -0.41
N MET A 75 5.54 4.83 -0.77
CA MET A 75 5.32 3.59 -1.53
C MET A 75 4.68 3.92 -2.89
N PRO A 76 5.47 4.36 -3.90
CA PRO A 76 4.95 4.91 -5.15
C PRO A 76 4.08 3.93 -5.95
N THR A 77 4.51 2.68 -6.09
CA THR A 77 3.76 1.65 -6.83
C THR A 77 2.40 1.38 -6.18
N LEU A 78 2.37 1.17 -4.86
CA LEU A 78 1.13 0.93 -4.13
C LEU A 78 0.20 2.16 -4.18
N ALA A 79 0.75 3.37 -4.01
CA ALA A 79 -0.02 4.61 -4.10
C ALA A 79 -0.65 4.82 -5.48
N THR A 80 0.05 4.43 -6.55
CA THR A 80 -0.44 4.52 -7.93
C THR A 80 -1.56 3.52 -8.18
N LEU A 81 -1.36 2.26 -7.77
CA LEU A 81 -2.37 1.22 -7.92
C LEU A 81 -3.67 1.57 -7.17
N LEU A 82 -3.55 2.03 -5.92
CA LEU A 82 -4.70 2.45 -5.10
C LEU A 82 -5.39 3.69 -5.66
N ARG A 83 -4.64 4.63 -6.27
CA ARG A 83 -5.21 5.78 -6.97
C ARG A 83 -6.04 5.33 -8.16
N GLN A 84 -5.47 4.51 -9.05
CA GLN A 84 -6.16 4.00 -10.23
C GLN A 84 -7.42 3.20 -9.85
N LEU A 85 -7.34 2.42 -8.77
CA LEU A 85 -8.48 1.68 -8.27
C LEU A 85 -9.58 2.62 -7.76
N ALA A 86 -9.22 3.65 -6.97
CA ALA A 86 -10.18 4.64 -6.51
C ALA A 86 -10.84 5.38 -7.69
N ASP A 87 -10.05 5.80 -8.69
CA ASP A 87 -10.57 6.48 -9.88
C ASP A 87 -11.51 5.58 -10.71
N ALA A 88 -11.19 4.28 -10.84
CA ALA A 88 -12.06 3.32 -11.51
C ALA A 88 -13.38 3.08 -10.76
N LEU A 89 -13.33 3.00 -9.42
CA LEU A 89 -14.52 2.86 -8.59
C LEU A 89 -15.40 4.11 -8.62
N ASP A 90 -14.80 5.31 -8.61
CA ASP A 90 -15.51 6.60 -8.75
C ASP A 90 -16.19 6.73 -10.12
N ALA A 91 -15.53 6.26 -11.18
CA ALA A 91 -16.08 6.20 -12.53
C ALA A 91 -17.09 5.05 -12.75
N ALA A 92 -17.35 4.22 -11.75
CA ALA A 92 -18.13 2.98 -11.84
C ALA A 92 -17.63 2.00 -12.93
N ASP A 93 -16.35 2.08 -13.30
CA ASP A 93 -15.69 1.14 -14.22
C ASP A 93 -15.22 -0.11 -13.44
N LEU A 94 -16.18 -1.01 -13.22
CA LEU A 94 -15.92 -2.24 -12.47
C LEU A 94 -14.91 -3.15 -13.16
N ALA A 95 -14.85 -3.17 -14.50
CA ALA A 95 -13.91 -4.04 -15.21
C ALA A 95 -12.45 -3.62 -14.95
N SER A 96 -12.17 -2.31 -15.00
CA SER A 96 -10.86 -1.77 -14.64
C SER A 96 -10.57 -1.97 -13.15
N ALA A 97 -11.56 -1.70 -12.29
CA ALA A 97 -11.41 -1.92 -10.84
C ALA A 97 -11.04 -3.37 -10.52
N GLU A 98 -11.73 -4.36 -11.13
CA GLU A 98 -11.41 -5.78 -10.93
C GLU A 98 -9.98 -6.14 -11.35
N THR A 99 -9.54 -5.59 -12.48
CA THR A 99 -8.19 -5.82 -13.01
C THR A 99 -7.13 -5.30 -12.04
N LEU A 100 -7.33 -4.08 -11.53
CA LEU A 100 -6.45 -3.44 -10.56
C LEU A 100 -6.49 -4.16 -9.20
N GLY A 101 -7.69 -4.55 -8.75
CA GLY A 101 -7.90 -5.28 -7.51
C GLY A 101 -7.18 -6.64 -7.48
N ARG A 102 -7.09 -7.34 -8.62
CA ARG A 102 -6.33 -8.59 -8.75
C ARG A 102 -4.82 -8.39 -8.66
N GLN A 103 -4.32 -7.18 -8.89
CA GLN A 103 -2.89 -6.85 -8.80
C GLN A 103 -2.47 -6.49 -7.36
N LEU A 104 -3.42 -6.09 -6.50
CA LEU A 104 -3.14 -5.69 -5.11
C LEU A 104 -2.39 -6.75 -4.30
N PRO A 105 -2.78 -8.04 -4.29
CA PRO A 105 -2.07 -9.05 -3.52
C PRO A 105 -0.59 -9.20 -3.91
N ALA A 106 -0.27 -9.09 -5.21
CA ALA A 106 1.11 -9.16 -5.69
C ALA A 106 1.92 -7.93 -5.26
N ALA A 107 1.35 -6.73 -5.39
CA ALA A 107 2.00 -5.49 -4.95
C ALA A 107 2.27 -5.48 -3.43
N ILE A 108 1.37 -6.05 -2.63
CA ILE A 108 1.54 -6.20 -1.18
C ILE A 108 2.64 -7.21 -0.86
N ALA A 109 2.68 -8.35 -1.56
CA ALA A 109 3.75 -9.34 -1.37
C ALA A 109 5.13 -8.77 -1.72
N ASP A 110 5.24 -7.98 -2.79
CA ASP A 110 6.48 -7.28 -3.15
C ASP A 110 6.90 -6.28 -2.07
N LEU A 111 5.93 -5.56 -1.48
CA LEU A 111 6.18 -4.64 -0.38
C LEU A 111 6.67 -5.38 0.87
N GLU A 112 5.99 -6.45 1.28
CA GLU A 112 6.39 -7.29 2.42
C GLU A 112 7.80 -7.86 2.23
N HIS A 113 8.13 -8.28 1.01
CA HIS A 113 9.48 -8.75 0.67
C HIS A 113 10.52 -7.64 0.82
N VAL A 114 10.24 -6.44 0.32
CA VAL A 114 11.14 -5.28 0.44
C VAL A 114 11.32 -4.85 1.91
N LEU A 115 10.23 -4.79 2.68
CA LEU A 115 10.29 -4.41 4.10
C LEU A 115 10.95 -5.52 4.95
N GLY A 116 10.73 -6.79 4.61
CA GLY A 116 11.36 -7.94 5.28
C GLY A 116 12.85 -8.09 4.96
N THR A 117 13.29 -7.71 3.76
CA THR A 117 14.72 -7.63 3.41
C THR A 117 15.39 -6.38 3.99
N ALA A 118 14.61 -5.35 4.33
CA ALA A 118 15.08 -4.12 4.94
C ALA A 118 15.25 -4.19 6.48
N GLY A 119 15.01 -5.32 7.16
CA GLY A 119 15.28 -5.43 8.60
C GLY A 119 15.63 -6.84 9.14
N PRO A 120 16.57 -7.01 10.10
CA PRO A 120 17.75 -6.21 10.44
C PRO A 120 19.06 -6.98 10.17
N ALA A 121 20.09 -6.29 9.70
CA ALA A 121 21.46 -6.62 10.10
C ALA A 121 21.56 -6.37 11.62
N GLY A 122 21.12 -7.34 12.42
CA GLY A 122 20.95 -7.16 13.87
C GLY A 122 20.04 -8.14 14.59
N ARG A 123 19.55 -9.22 13.97
CA ARG A 123 19.00 -10.35 14.73
C ARG A 123 20.14 -11.30 15.08
N THR A 124 21.03 -10.85 15.97
CA THR A 124 21.92 -11.77 16.69
C THR A 124 21.06 -12.70 17.53
N ALA A 125 21.45 -13.98 17.50
CA ALA A 125 20.97 -15.07 18.31
C ALA A 125 20.42 -14.67 19.70
N HIS A 126 19.27 -15.22 20.05
CA HIS A 126 19.14 -15.83 21.36
C HIS A 126 18.35 -17.13 21.27
#